data_AF-A0A9Q0TJJ0-F1
#
_entry.id   AF-A0A9Q0TJJ0-F1
#
_cell.length_a   1.000
_cell.length_b   1.000
_cell.length_c   1.000
_cell.angle_alpha   90.00
_cell.angle_beta   90.00
_cell.angle_gamma   90.00
#
_symmetry.space_group_name_H-M   'P 1'
#
loop_
_entity.id
_entity.type
_entity.pdbx_description
1 polymer ?
#
loop_
_entity_poly.entity_id
_entity_poly.type
_entity_poly.pdbx_seq_one_letter_code
_entity_poly.pdbx_strand_id
1 'polypeptide(L)'
;MVSSAPKALGQVAEAVRIPEAGHLRCSAAEIGRFVAMLRNPSSILKACSAFALLQFTIPGGRHTLHHTSLLRNAGAPRVLRAAAAAATAPVEAKVFAKILLRNLEHHHLEALN
;
A
#
# COMPACT_ATOMS: atom_id res chain seq x y z
N MET A 1 8.72 22.68 2.58
CA MET A 1 7.26 22.78 2.36
C MET A 1 6.64 21.42 2.63
N VAL A 2 5.98 21.24 3.78
CA VAL A 2 5.26 19.98 4.08
C VAL A 2 4.04 19.95 3.15
N SER A 3 4.00 19.00 2.22
CA SER A 3 2.92 18.88 1.24
C SER A 3 1.59 18.63 1.94
N SER A 4 0.74 19.65 2.00
CA SER A 4 -0.64 19.55 2.48
C SER A 4 -1.52 18.94 1.39
N ALA A 5 -1.55 17.62 1.29
CA ALA A 5 -2.63 16.92 0.60
C ALA A 5 -2.93 15.60 1.31
N PRO A 6 -4.20 15.24 1.50
CA PRO A 6 -5.11 15.85 2.46
C PRO A 6 -5.23 14.96 3.70
N LYS A 7 -5.46 15.59 4.86
CA LYS A 7 -5.80 14.96 6.15
C LYS A 7 -6.73 13.73 6.01
N ALA A 8 -7.64 13.78 5.03
CA ALA A 8 -8.53 12.69 4.63
C ALA A 8 -7.85 11.35 4.31
N LEU A 9 -6.75 11.30 3.56
CA LEU A 9 -6.09 10.02 3.24
C LEU A 9 -5.44 9.39 4.48
N GLY A 10 -4.88 10.22 5.37
CA GLY A 10 -4.37 9.78 6.67
C GLY A 10 -5.50 9.30 7.58
N GLN A 11 -6.65 10.00 7.59
CA GLN A 11 -7.84 9.57 8.32
C GLN A 11 -8.38 8.23 7.81
N VAL A 12 -8.40 8.01 6.49
CA VAL A 12 -8.78 6.71 5.93
C VAL A 12 -7.80 5.63 6.35
N ALA A 13 -6.50 5.87 6.23
CA ALA A 13 -5.47 4.91 6.64
C ALA A 13 -5.64 4.50 8.10
N GLU A 14 -5.94 5.46 8.97
CA GLU A 14 -6.14 5.19 10.40
C GLU A 14 -7.48 4.52 10.71
N ALA A 15 -8.56 4.92 10.04
CA ALA A 15 -9.87 4.30 10.22
C ALA A 15 -9.89 2.83 9.79
N VAL A 16 -9.03 2.43 8.84
CA VAL A 16 -8.95 1.06 8.35
C VAL A 16 -7.79 0.25 8.94
N ARG A 17 -7.00 0.84 9.85
CA ARG A 17 -5.83 0.21 10.44
C ARG A 17 -6.24 -0.98 11.29
N ILE A 18 -5.56 -2.11 11.09
CA ILE A 18 -5.61 -3.28 11.95
C ILE A 18 -4.27 -3.39 12.67
N PRO A 19 -4.18 -3.06 13.97
CA PRO A 19 -2.91 -3.01 14.70
C PRO A 19 -2.09 -4.30 14.60
N GLU A 20 -2.75 -5.46 14.66
CA GLU A 20 -2.14 -6.78 14.64
C GLU A 20 -1.45 -7.08 13.31
N ALA A 21 -1.92 -6.48 12.20
CA ALA A 21 -1.33 -6.67 10.89
C ALA A 21 0.11 -6.12 10.82
N GLY A 22 0.45 -5.14 11.65
CA GLY A 22 1.82 -4.61 11.76
C GLY A 22 2.83 -5.59 12.36
N HIS A 23 2.36 -6.67 13.01
CA HIS A 23 3.20 -7.75 13.54
C HIS A 23 3.46 -8.87 12.55
N LEU A 24 2.68 -8.95 11.46
CA LEU A 24 2.86 -9.97 10.44
C LEU A 24 4.15 -9.66 9.65
N ARG A 25 4.93 -10.69 9.36
CA ARG A 25 6.11 -10.58 8.50
C ARG A 25 5.92 -11.43 7.26
N CYS A 26 5.76 -10.79 6.11
CA CYS A 26 5.61 -11.47 4.84
C CYS A 26 6.96 -11.82 4.21
N SER A 27 6.99 -12.94 3.50
CA SER A 27 8.00 -13.35 2.53
C SER A 27 7.85 -12.58 1.21
N ALA A 28 8.89 -12.64 0.37
CA ALA A 28 8.85 -12.08 -0.97
C ALA A 28 7.74 -12.70 -1.85
N ALA A 29 7.50 -14.01 -1.70
CA ALA A 29 6.46 -14.72 -2.44
C ALA A 29 5.05 -14.25 -2.06
N GLU A 30 4.79 -13.99 -0.77
CA GLU A 30 3.51 -13.45 -0.31
C GLU A 30 3.26 -12.04 -0.87
N ILE A 31 4.25 -11.14 -0.76
CA ILE A 31 4.16 -9.80 -1.33
C ILE A 31 3.95 -9.86 -2.85
N GLY A 32 4.69 -10.71 -3.56
CA GLY A 32 4.55 -10.90 -5.00
C GLY A 32 3.14 -11.31 -5.41
N ARG A 33 2.48 -12.21 -4.64
CA ARG A 33 1.09 -12.60 -4.90
C ARG A 33 0.12 -11.44 -4.76
N PHE A 34 0.25 -10.60 -3.72
CA PHE A 34 -0.58 -9.40 -3.58
C PHE A 34 -0.36 -8.40 -4.71
N VAL A 35 0.89 -8.19 -5.14
CA VAL A 35 1.20 -7.30 -6.28
C VAL A 35 0.60 -7.84 -7.59
N ALA A 36 0.61 -9.16 -7.79
CA ALA A 36 -0.05 -9.77 -8.94
C ALA A 36 -1.58 -9.60 -8.88
N MET A 37 -2.19 -9.74 -7.70
CA MET A 37 -3.64 -9.56 -7.50
C MET A 37 -4.13 -8.15 -7.83
N LEU A 38 -3.30 -7.11 -7.67
CA LEU A 38 -3.64 -5.75 -8.09
C LEU A 38 -3.92 -5.62 -9.61
N ARG A 39 -3.40 -6.55 -10.42
CA ARG A 39 -3.63 -6.60 -11.87
C ARG A 39 -4.77 -7.54 -12.28
N ASN A 40 -5.35 -8.28 -11.34
CA ASN A 40 -6.39 -9.27 -11.62
C ASN A 40 -7.68 -8.59 -12.14
N PRO A 41 -8.45 -9.17 -13.07
CA PRO A 41 -9.71 -8.56 -13.52
C PRO A 41 -10.77 -8.40 -12.40
N SER A 42 -10.74 -9.24 -11.36
CA SER A 42 -11.66 -9.17 -10.23
C SER A 42 -11.44 -7.92 -9.38
N SER A 43 -12.48 -7.09 -9.26
CA SER A 43 -12.50 -5.91 -8.41
C SER A 43 -12.28 -6.23 -6.93
N ILE A 44 -12.83 -7.36 -6.47
CA ILE A 44 -12.69 -7.84 -5.10
C ILE A 44 -11.23 -8.17 -4.81
N LEU A 45 -10.56 -8.94 -5.69
CA LEU A 45 -9.16 -9.31 -5.49
C LEU A 45 -8.23 -8.09 -5.50
N LYS A 46 -8.52 -7.08 -6.33
CA LYS A 46 -7.79 -5.79 -6.29
C LYS A 46 -7.99 -5.07 -4.97
N ALA A 47 -9.22 -4.97 -4.48
CA ALA A 47 -9.53 -4.27 -3.24
C ALA A 47 -8.89 -4.97 -2.03
N CYS A 48 -9.02 -6.29 -1.93
CA CYS A 48 -8.43 -7.10 -0.87
C CYS A 48 -6.90 -7.00 -0.86
N SER A 49 -6.26 -7.09 -2.03
CA SER A 49 -4.80 -6.98 -2.12
C SER A 49 -4.32 -5.57 -1.79
N ALA A 50 -5.00 -4.52 -2.28
CA ALA A 50 -4.66 -3.14 -1.93
C ALA A 50 -4.84 -2.89 -0.42
N PHE A 51 -5.90 -3.41 0.18
CA PHE A 51 -6.14 -3.32 1.62
C PHE A 51 -5.05 -4.04 2.43
N ALA A 52 -4.71 -5.29 2.09
CA ALA A 52 -3.68 -6.05 2.80
C ALA A 52 -2.31 -5.35 2.72
N LEU A 53 -1.92 -4.91 1.53
CA LEU A 53 -0.67 -4.17 1.34
C LEU A 53 -0.67 -2.85 2.10
N LEU A 54 -1.81 -2.15 2.17
CA LEU A 54 -1.94 -0.95 2.97
C LEU A 54 -1.58 -1.24 4.42
N GLN A 55 -2.18 -2.28 5.02
CA GLN A 55 -1.88 -2.68 6.41
C GLN A 55 -0.37 -2.91 6.64
N PHE A 56 0.31 -3.55 5.69
CA PHE A 56 1.74 -3.86 5.77
C PHE A 56 2.67 -2.66 5.65
N THR A 57 2.16 -1.52 5.18
CA THR A 57 2.95 -0.31 4.89
C THR A 57 2.53 0.90 5.70
N ILE A 58 1.49 0.79 6.53
CA ILE A 58 1.12 1.87 7.44
C ILE A 58 2.35 2.15 8.36
N PRO A 59 2.73 3.44 8.53
CA PRO A 59 3.84 3.82 9.41
C PRO A 59 3.67 3.30 10.84
N GLY A 60 4.78 2.99 11.52
CA GLY A 60 4.79 2.47 12.89
C GLY A 60 4.62 0.95 13.03
N GLY A 61 4.40 0.21 11.94
CA GLY A 61 4.40 -1.26 11.96
C GLY A 61 5.80 -1.85 12.16
N ARG A 62 5.91 -2.98 12.87
CA ARG A 62 7.19 -3.63 13.21
C ARG A 62 8.02 -4.02 11.98
N HIS A 63 7.34 -4.43 10.90
CA HIS A 63 7.98 -4.94 9.68
C HIS A 63 7.77 -4.02 8.46
N THR A 64 7.37 -2.77 8.67
CA THR A 64 6.98 -1.85 7.59
C THR A 64 8.11 -1.61 6.57
N LEU A 65 9.34 -1.31 7.01
CA LEU A 65 10.47 -1.11 6.10
C LEU A 65 10.81 -2.37 5.27
N HIS A 66 10.71 -3.55 5.89
CA HIS A 66 10.89 -4.84 5.20
C HIS A 66 9.85 -5.03 4.10
N HIS A 67 8.57 -4.80 4.39
CA HIS A 67 7.51 -4.89 3.38
C HIS A 67 7.64 -3.85 2.27
N THR A 68 8.02 -2.62 2.60
CA THR A 68 8.28 -1.57 1.61
C THR A 68 9.42 -1.96 0.66
N SER A 69 10.51 -2.53 1.18
CA SER A 69 11.60 -3.05 0.35
C SER A 69 11.12 -4.16 -0.59
N LEU A 70 10.38 -5.15 -0.07
CA LEU A 70 9.81 -6.23 -0.89
C LEU A 70 8.85 -5.70 -1.97
N LEU A 71 8.02 -4.72 -1.65
CA LEU A 71 7.09 -4.10 -2.61
C LEU A 71 7.82 -3.38 -3.74
N ARG A 72 8.89 -2.64 -3.42
CA ARG A 72 9.74 -1.99 -4.42
C ARG A 72 10.39 -3.02 -5.34
N ASN A 73 10.97 -4.08 -4.77
CA ASN A 73 11.60 -5.15 -5.53
C ASN A 73 10.60 -5.90 -6.42
N ALA A 74 9.34 -6.03 -5.99
CA ALA A 74 8.26 -6.60 -6.78
C ALA A 74 7.70 -5.65 -7.87
N GLY A 75 8.26 -4.43 -8.01
CA GLY A 75 7.78 -3.44 -8.97
C GLY A 75 6.41 -2.86 -8.65
N ALA A 76 5.97 -2.93 -7.39
CA ALA A 76 4.66 -2.47 -6.95
C ALA A 76 4.36 -0.99 -7.27
N PRO A 77 5.31 -0.03 -7.18
CA PRO A 77 5.01 1.38 -7.46
C PRO A 77 4.37 1.61 -8.83
N ARG A 78 4.82 0.89 -9.88
CA ARG A 78 4.23 1.01 -11.22
C ARG A 78 2.79 0.49 -11.25
N VAL A 79 2.54 -0.64 -10.58
CA VAL A 79 1.21 -1.26 -10.51
C VAL A 79 0.23 -0.37 -9.75
N LEU A 80 0.67 0.18 -8.63
CA LEU A 80 -0.13 1.04 -7.78
C LEU A 80 -0.51 2.34 -8.49
N ARG A 81 0.40 2.94 -9.27
CA ARG A 81 0.06 4.12 -10.10
C ARG A 81 -1.04 3.80 -11.12
N ALA A 82 -0.94 2.67 -11.80
CA ALA A 82 -1.98 2.23 -12.73
C ALA A 82 -3.32 1.97 -12.02
N ALA A 83 -3.29 1.31 -10.85
CA ALA A 83 -4.48 1.04 -10.04
C ALA A 83 -5.14 2.33 -9.53
N ALA A 84 -4.36 3.30 -9.05
CA ALA A 84 -4.85 4.59 -8.56
C ALA A 84 -5.50 5.43 -9.68
N ALA A 85 -4.99 5.32 -10.91
CA ALA A 85 -5.46 6.04 -12.08
C ALA A 85 -6.60 5.34 -12.84
N ALA A 86 -6.91 4.08 -12.53
CA ALA A 86 -7.92 3.31 -13.24
C ALA A 86 -9.31 3.96 -13.15
N ALA A 87 -9.90 4.28 -14.30
CA ALA A 87 -11.21 4.93 -14.38
C ALA A 87 -12.33 4.02 -13.84
N THR A 88 -12.24 2.72 -14.10
CA THR A 88 -13.27 1.71 -13.80
C THR A 88 -13.01 0.92 -12.52
N ALA A 89 -11.95 1.24 -11.77
CA ALA A 89 -11.66 0.52 -10.52
C ALA A 89 -12.57 1.01 -9.36
N PRO A 90 -12.88 0.13 -8.39
CA PRO A 90 -13.58 0.53 -7.16
C PRO A 90 -12.87 1.70 -6.47
N VAL A 91 -13.66 2.57 -5.85
CA VAL A 91 -13.13 3.78 -5.19
C VAL A 91 -12.15 3.41 -4.09
N GLU A 92 -12.46 2.39 -3.30
CA GLU A 92 -11.63 1.86 -2.22
C GLU A 92 -10.26 1.43 -2.73
N ALA A 93 -10.23 0.64 -3.81
CA ALA A 93 -8.99 0.18 -4.42
C ALA A 93 -8.12 1.36 -4.89
N LYS A 94 -8.74 2.40 -5.46
CA LYS A 94 -8.04 3.61 -5.88
C LYS A 94 -7.51 4.41 -4.69
N VAL A 95 -8.30 4.55 -3.62
CA VAL A 95 -7.91 5.26 -2.40
C VAL A 95 -6.76 4.53 -1.70
N PHE A 96 -6.87 3.22 -1.51
CA PHE A 96 -5.81 2.40 -0.92
C PHE A 96 -4.54 2.43 -1.75
N ALA A 97 -4.62 2.37 -3.09
CA ALA A 97 -3.45 2.51 -3.95
C ALA A 97 -2.75 3.87 -3.80
N LYS A 98 -3.51 4.97 -3.61
CA LYS A 98 -2.93 6.31 -3.35
C LYS A 98 -2.24 6.39 -1.98
N ILE A 99 -2.84 5.81 -0.95
CA ILE A 99 -2.23 5.76 0.39
C ILE A 99 -0.95 4.92 0.35
N LEU A 100 -1.00 3.75 -0.31
CA LEU A 100 0.14 2.87 -0.52
C LEU A 100 1.32 3.59 -1.17
N LEU A 101 1.09 4.34 -2.26
CA LEU A 101 2.14 5.12 -2.91
C LEU A 101 2.79 6.12 -1.95
N ARG A 102 1.99 6.82 -1.14
CA ARG A 102 2.50 7.76 -0.13
C ARG A 102 3.29 7.07 0.97
N ASN A 103 2.85 5.91 1.44
CA ASN A 103 3.59 5.14 2.41
C ASN A 103 4.96 4.73 1.84
N LEU A 104 5.00 4.23 0.60
CA LEU A 104 6.26 3.85 -0.06
C LEU A 104 7.22 5.05 -0.24
N GLU A 105 6.69 6.24 -0.50
CA GLU A 105 7.47 7.48 -0.57
C GLU A 105 7.99 7.91 0.81
N HIS A 106 7.13 7.89 1.82
CA HIS A 106 7.49 8.23 3.20
C HIS A 106 8.61 7.33 3.73
N HIS A 107 8.46 6.01 3.62
CA HIS A 107 9.48 5.04 4.04
C HIS A 107 10.76 5.11 3.23
N HIS A 108 10.69 5.57 1.98
CA HIS A 108 11.89 5.84 1.20
C HIS A 108 12.69 7.00 1.76
N LEU A 109 12.02 8.08 2.18
CA LEU A 109 12.66 9.23 2.80
C LEU A 109 13.21 8.88 4.19
N GLU A 110 12.48 8.08 4.98
CA GLU A 110 12.98 7.60 6.27
C GLU A 110 14.23 6.74 6.14
N ALA A 111 14.32 5.88 5.12
CA ALA A 111 15.50 5.03 4.90
C ALA A 111 16.74 5.79 4.37
N LEU A 112 16.60 7.07 3.99
CA LEU A 112 17.70 7.93 3.53
C LEU A 112 18.25 8.86 4.63
N ASN A 113 17.58 8.92 5.79
CA ASN A 113 17.99 9.69 6.96
C ASN A 113 18.70 8.79 7.99
#